data_AF-A0A379SM59-F1
#
_entry.id   AF-A0A379SM59-F1
#
_cell.length_a   1.000
_cell.length_b   1.000
_cell.length_c   1.000
_cell.angle_alpha   90.00
_cell.angle_beta   90.00
_cell.angle_gamma   90.00
#
_symmetry.space_group_name_H-M   'P 1'
#
loop_
_entity.id
_entity.type
_entity.pdbx_description
1 polymer ?
#
loop_
_entity_poly.entity_id
_entity_poly.type
_entity_poly.pdbx_seq_one_letter_code
_entity_poly.pdbx_strand_id
1 'polypeptide(L)' 'MLSVLKESIRDTGVKSFRTAITQRQIYVKSILDGDSVFESSDGAAKGEIEILTKEIVSIFE' A
#
# COMPACT_ATOMS: atom_id res chain seq x y z
N MET A 1 7.80 -15.06 10.71
CA MET A 1 6.47 -14.47 10.43
C MET A 1 6.36 -14.03 8.97
N LEU A 2 7.27 -13.19 8.45
CA LEU A 2 7.29 -12.83 7.01
C LEU A 2 7.46 -14.04 6.07
N SER A 3 8.26 -15.03 6.47
CA SER A 3 8.43 -16.28 5.72
C SER A 3 7.13 -17.06 5.57
N VAL A 4 6.37 -17.20 6.67
CA VAL A 4 5.06 -17.86 6.69
C VAL A 4 4.07 -17.12 5.79
N LEU A 5 4.02 -15.79 5.85
CA LEU A 5 3.17 -15.00 4.98
C LEU A 5 3.50 -15.22 3.49
N LYS A 6 4.79 -15.21 3.12
CA LYS A 6 5.23 -15.45 1.74
C LYS A 6 4.84 -16.84 1.24
N GLU A 7 4.97 -17.84 2.11
CA GLU A 7 4.58 -19.22 1.80
C GLU A 7 3.06 -19.33 1.64
N SER A 8 2.28 -18.80 2.57
CA SER A 8 0.81 -18.80 2.47
C SER A 8 0.29 -18.08 1.22
N ILE A 9 0.89 -16.96 0.83
CA ILE A 9 0.53 -16.27 -0.43
C ILE A 9 0.85 -17.18 -1.62
N ARG A 10 2.05 -17.77 -1.66
CA ARG A 10 2.46 -18.68 -2.75
C ARG A 10 1.50 -19.87 -2.88
N ASP A 11 1.04 -20.43 -1.77
CA ASP A 11 0.15 -21.58 -1.76
C ASP A 11 -1.25 -21.27 -2.30
N THR A 12 -1.68 -19.99 -2.28
CA THR A 12 -2.96 -19.57 -2.84
C THR A 12 -2.96 -19.48 -4.37
N GLY A 13 -1.78 -19.43 -5.01
CA GLY A 13 -1.65 -19.13 -6.44
C GLY A 13 -1.96 -17.67 -6.81
N VAL A 14 -2.33 -16.82 -5.85
CA VAL A 14 -2.62 -15.40 -6.05
C VAL A 14 -1.35 -14.58 -5.80
N LYS A 15 -0.98 -13.72 -6.75
CA LYS A 15 0.19 -12.85 -6.62
C LYS A 15 -0.10 -11.68 -5.68
N SER A 16 0.90 -11.26 -4.92
CA SER A 16 0.86 -10.00 -4.17
C SER A 16 1.43 -8.85 -5.01
N PHE A 17 0.98 -7.63 -4.73
CA PHE A 17 1.69 -6.43 -5.16
C PHE A 17 3.12 -6.41 -4.59
N ARG A 18 4.02 -5.70 -5.28
CA ARG A 18 5.40 -5.52 -4.82
C ARG A 18 5.46 -4.43 -3.76
N THR A 19 4.66 -3.37 -3.90
CA THR A 19 4.58 -2.28 -2.95
C THR A 19 3.62 -2.60 -1.80
N ALA A 20 4.08 -2.41 -0.56
CA ALA A 20 3.26 -2.57 0.63
C ALA A 20 2.96 -1.20 1.25
N ILE A 21 1.80 -1.08 1.92
CA ILE A 21 1.42 0.11 2.67
C ILE A 21 2.03 0.01 4.07
N THR A 22 2.81 1.00 4.45
CA THR A 22 3.50 1.03 5.75
C THR A 22 2.54 1.52 6.83
N GLN A 23 2.70 1.02 8.05
CA GLN A 23 1.96 1.55 9.19
C GLN A 23 2.48 2.96 9.56
N ARG A 24 1.73 3.99 9.19
CA ARG A 24 2.04 5.40 9.47
C ARG A 24 0.84 6.07 10.14
N GLN A 25 1.09 6.92 11.14
CA GLN A 25 0.02 7.66 11.82
C GLN A 25 -0.76 8.59 10.88
N ILE A 26 -0.15 9.01 9.77
CA ILE A 26 -0.84 9.87 8.82
C ILE A 26 -2.06 9.20 8.19
N TYR A 27 -2.04 7.89 7.96
CA TYR A 27 -3.20 7.16 7.46
C TYR A 27 -4.37 7.19 8.44
N VAL A 28 -4.09 7.21 9.75
CA VAL A 28 -5.14 7.33 10.78
C VAL A 28 -5.65 8.76 10.81
N LYS A 29 -4.74 9.74 10.86
CA LYS A 29 -5.08 11.15 10.95
C LYS A 29 -5.90 11.62 9.75
N SER A 30 -5.48 11.32 8.52
CA SER A 30 -6.19 11.78 7.32
C SER A 30 -7.64 11.28 7.30
N ILE A 31 -7.88 10.03 7.70
CA ILE A 31 -9.22 9.46 7.79
C ILE A 31 -10.08 10.21 8.82
N LEU A 32 -9.51 10.52 10.00
CA LEU A 32 -10.23 11.26 11.05
C LEU A 32 -10.56 12.69 10.63
N ASP A 33 -9.69 13.30 9.83
CA ASP A 33 -9.86 14.67 9.31
C ASP A 33 -10.79 14.72 8.08
N GLY A 34 -11.18 13.56 7.51
CA GLY A 34 -12.03 13.47 6.32
C GLY A 34 -11.28 13.63 4.99
N ASP A 35 -9.95 13.56 5.03
CA ASP A 35 -9.02 13.75 3.91
C ASP A 35 -8.32 12.44 3.52
N SER A 36 -7.38 12.51 2.59
CA SER A 36 -6.46 11.43 2.24
C SER A 36 -5.02 11.76 2.67
N VAL A 37 -4.09 10.83 2.43
CA VAL A 37 -2.66 11.10 2.67
C VAL A 37 -2.09 12.16 1.73
N PHE A 38 -2.76 12.46 0.61
CA PHE A 38 -2.31 13.47 -0.35
C PHE A 38 -2.44 14.91 0.16
N GLU A 39 -3.32 15.16 1.12
CA GLU A 39 -3.50 16.44 1.82
C GLU A 39 -2.47 16.64 2.95
N SER A 40 -1.64 15.63 3.23
CA SER A 40 -0.61 15.69 4.27
C SER A 40 0.76 16.19 3.79
N SER A 41 1.71 16.33 4.71
CA SER A 41 3.13 16.54 4.40
C SER A 41 3.96 15.24 4.38
N ASP A 42 3.36 14.06 4.61
CA ASP A 42 4.09 12.79 4.60
C ASP A 42 4.31 12.31 3.15
N GLY A 43 5.43 12.74 2.56
CA GLY A 43 5.80 12.37 1.19
C GLY A 43 6.06 10.88 1.00
N ALA A 44 6.37 10.13 2.05
CA ALA A 44 6.61 8.69 1.95
C ALA A 44 5.28 7.91 1.86
N ALA A 45 4.25 8.34 2.59
CA ALA A 45 2.89 7.81 2.42
C ALA A 45 2.35 8.09 1.01
N LYS A 46 2.53 9.31 0.49
CA LYS A 46 2.15 9.63 -0.90
C LYS A 46 2.88 8.74 -1.90
N GLY A 47 4.20 8.60 -1.74
CA GLY A 47 5.02 7.77 -2.61
C GLY A 47 4.59 6.30 -2.66
N GLU A 48 4.37 5.65 -1.51
CA GLU A 48 3.93 4.25 -1.52
C GLU A 48 2.54 4.06 -2.14
N ILE A 49 1.61 4.99 -1.96
CA ILE A 49 0.29 4.95 -2.61
C ILE A 49 0.40 5.20 -4.12
N GLU A 50 1.23 6.14 -4.56
CA GLU A 50 1.44 6.40 -5.99
C GLU A 50 2.05 5.20 -6.72
N ILE A 51 3.07 4.56 -6.14
CA ILE A 51 3.70 3.38 -6.74
C ILE A 51 2.73 2.20 -6.74
N LEU A 52 1.98 1.97 -5.66
CA LEU A 52 0.96 0.94 -5.63
C LEU A 52 -0.13 1.18 -6.69
N THR A 53 -0.55 2.44 -6.86
CA THR A 53 -1.54 2.82 -7.88
C THR A 53 -1.02 2.55 -9.29
N LYS A 54 0.27 2.82 -9.56
CA LYS A 54 0.89 2.46 -10.84
C LYS A 54 0.89 0.96 -11.08
N GLU A 55 1.19 0.14 -10.05
CA GLU A 55 1.10 -1.32 -10.17
C GLU A 55 -0.33 -1.79 -10.48
N ILE A 56 -1.35 -1.13 -9.92
CA ILE A 56 -2.76 -1.43 -10.22
C ILE A 56 -3.08 -1.07 -11.67
N VAL A 57 -2.70 0.12 -12.15
CA VAL A 57 -2.96 0.55 -13.53
C VAL A 57 -2.29 -0.38 -14.55
N SER A 58 -1.03 -0.77 -14.30
CA SER A 58 -0.29 -1.71 -15.15
C SER A 58 -0.86 -3.13 -15.20
N ILE A 59 -1.87 -3.49 -14.41
CA ILE A 59 -2.59 -4.77 -14.55
C ILE A 59 -3.57 -4.72 -15.74
N PHE A 60 -4.03 -3.53 -16.12
CA PHE A 60 -5.03 -3.34 -17.16
C PHE A 60 -4.44 -2.93 -18.52
N GLU A 61 -3.13 -2.67 -18.58
CA GLU A 61 -2.34 -2.38 -19.78
C GLU A 61 -1.63 -3.66 -20.28
#